data_AF-G2GWA1-F1
#
_entry.id   AF-G2GWA1-F1
#
_cell.length_a   1.000
_cell.length_b   1.000
_cell.length_c   1.000
_cell.angle_alpha   90.00
_cell.angle_beta   90.00
_cell.angle_gamma   90.00
#
_symmetry.space_group_name_H-M   'P 1'
#
loop_
_entity.id
_entity.type
_entity.pdbx_description
1 polymer ?
#
loop_
_entity_poly.entity_id
_entity_poly.type
_entity_poly.pdbx_seq_one_letter_code
_entity_poly.pdbx_strand_id
1 'polypeptide(L)'
;PEIPDAEYDRLMNELRELETQYPELICADSPTQRVGAVPLNIFEQVKHESPMLSLDNVFDEKVNLAFHQRLHNRLNVTEELAFCCEPKLDGVAVSLLYEKGELVRAATRGDGSIGENITANVRTIRTIPLRLRGDDIPQQIEIRGEVFMPLIGFAQFNEAARHKAEKFFPIHVMQPQDRYASLIHALRLNGH
;
A
#
# COMPACT_ATOMS: atom_id res chain seq x y z
N PRO A 1 -6.99 -17.58 -10.36
CA PRO A 1 -6.82 -18.42 -9.15
C PRO A 1 -6.76 -19.90 -9.54
N GLU A 2 -5.78 -20.64 -9.03
CA GLU A 2 -5.59 -22.07 -9.35
C GLU A 2 -6.47 -22.99 -8.51
N ILE A 3 -6.93 -22.53 -7.33
CA ILE A 3 -7.88 -23.25 -6.47
C ILE A 3 -9.17 -22.44 -6.29
N PRO A 4 -10.33 -23.10 -6.08
CA PRO A 4 -11.58 -22.42 -5.73
C PRO A 4 -11.53 -21.77 -4.35
N ASP A 5 -12.34 -20.72 -4.14
CA ASP A 5 -12.41 -19.99 -2.86
C ASP A 5 -12.76 -20.91 -1.67
N ALA A 6 -13.67 -21.86 -1.88
CA ALA A 6 -14.04 -22.84 -0.84
C ALA A 6 -12.85 -23.69 -0.37
N GLU A 7 -11.92 -24.00 -1.26
CA GLU A 7 -10.73 -24.78 -0.92
C GLU A 7 -9.70 -23.92 -0.17
N TYR A 8 -9.56 -22.65 -0.58
CA TYR A 8 -8.76 -21.68 0.17
C TYR A 8 -9.28 -21.51 1.60
N ASP A 9 -10.59 -21.34 1.77
CA ASP A 9 -11.22 -21.19 3.08
C ASP A 9 -11.05 -22.44 3.96
N ARG A 10 -11.16 -23.64 3.36
CA ARG A 10 -10.90 -24.91 4.04
C ARG A 10 -9.47 -24.96 4.60
N LEU A 11 -8.47 -24.69 3.76
CA LEU A 11 -7.06 -24.66 4.17
C LEU A 11 -6.78 -23.58 5.22
N MET A 12 -7.46 -22.43 5.12
CA MET A 12 -7.30 -21.35 6.09
C MET A 12 -7.87 -21.73 7.47
N ASN A 13 -8.98 -22.50 7.51
CA ASN A 13 -9.52 -23.01 8.77
C ASN A 13 -8.63 -24.10 9.37
N GLU A 14 -8.13 -25.02 8.54
CA GLU A 14 -7.19 -26.05 8.96
C GLU A 14 -5.92 -25.46 9.59
N LEU A 15 -5.34 -24.41 8.99
CA LEU A 15 -4.19 -23.71 9.56
C LEU A 15 -4.52 -23.05 10.92
N ARG A 16 -5.71 -22.45 11.08
CA ARG A 16 -6.13 -21.87 12.37
C ARG A 16 -6.26 -22.93 13.45
N GLU A 17 -6.80 -24.10 13.11
CA GLU A 17 -6.92 -25.22 14.04
C GLU A 17 -5.53 -25.72 14.49
N LEU A 18 -4.59 -25.85 13.55
CA LEU A 18 -3.22 -26.24 13.85
C LEU A 18 -2.50 -25.21 14.74
N GLU A 19 -2.59 -23.93 14.42
CA GLU A 19 -1.98 -22.87 15.25
C GLU A 19 -2.59 -22.77 16.64
N THR A 20 -3.88 -23.10 16.78
CA THR A 20 -4.53 -23.19 18.09
C THR A 20 -4.00 -24.37 18.91
N GLN A 21 -3.70 -25.49 18.25
CA GLN A 21 -3.14 -26.69 18.90
C GLN A 21 -1.65 -26.56 19.23
N TYR A 22 -0.89 -25.82 18.41
CA TYR A 22 0.56 -25.62 18.56
C TYR A 22 0.93 -24.12 18.55
N PRO A 23 0.62 -23.36 19.62
CA PRO A 23 0.86 -21.92 19.66
C PRO A 23 2.33 -21.53 19.50
N GLU A 24 3.26 -22.41 19.87
CA GLU A 24 4.71 -22.21 19.75
C GLU A 24 5.22 -22.21 18.30
N LEU A 25 4.41 -22.69 17.35
CA LEU A 25 4.74 -22.73 15.92
C LEU A 25 4.19 -21.53 15.15
N ILE A 26 3.47 -20.62 15.81
CA ILE A 26 2.90 -19.43 15.16
C ILE A 26 4.03 -18.49 14.73
N CYS A 27 4.14 -18.27 13.42
CA CYS A 27 5.07 -17.31 12.83
C CYS A 27 4.40 -15.96 12.57
N ALA A 28 5.15 -14.86 12.70
CA ALA A 28 4.64 -13.50 12.48
C ALA A 28 4.25 -13.18 11.02
N ASP A 29 4.63 -14.03 10.07
CA ASP A 29 4.28 -13.96 8.65
C ASP A 29 3.15 -14.92 8.26
N SER A 30 2.56 -15.65 9.22
CA SER A 30 1.45 -16.55 8.95
C SER A 30 0.21 -15.79 8.44
N PRO A 31 -0.52 -16.32 7.45
CA PRO A 31 -1.76 -15.72 6.94
C PRO A 31 -2.84 -15.49 7.99
N THR A 32 -2.86 -16.26 9.09
CA THR A 32 -3.79 -16.09 10.23
C THR A 32 -3.54 -14.81 11.01
N GLN A 33 -2.31 -14.29 10.99
CA GLN A 33 -1.87 -13.15 11.79
C GLN A 33 -2.15 -11.80 11.13
N ARG A 34 -2.94 -11.77 10.05
CA ARG A 34 -3.36 -10.55 9.32
C ARG A 34 -4.48 -9.76 10.01
N VAL A 35 -4.84 -10.12 11.25
CA VAL A 35 -5.91 -9.42 11.99
C VAL A 35 -5.48 -7.98 12.27
N GLY A 36 -6.41 -7.03 12.13
CA GLY A 36 -6.14 -5.64 12.49
C GLY A 36 -5.71 -5.53 13.96
N ALA A 37 -4.66 -4.75 14.24
CA ALA A 37 -4.28 -4.41 15.61
C ALA A 37 -5.15 -3.23 16.09
N VAL A 38 -5.48 -3.17 17.39
CA VAL A 38 -6.29 -2.08 17.99
C VAL A 38 -5.96 -0.72 17.36
N PRO A 39 -6.98 0.06 16.92
CA PRO A 39 -6.76 1.37 16.29
C PRO A 39 -5.77 2.20 17.09
N LEU A 40 -4.62 2.52 16.48
CA LEU A 40 -3.62 3.35 17.12
C LEU A 40 -4.08 4.81 17.10
N ASN A 41 -4.21 5.41 18.29
CA ASN A 41 -4.54 6.83 18.41
C ASN A 41 -3.42 7.73 17.87
N ILE A 42 -2.19 7.24 17.83
CA ILE A 42 -1.00 7.97 17.38
C ILE A 42 -0.12 7.02 16.57
N PHE A 43 0.25 7.44 15.36
CA PHE A 43 1.24 6.74 14.55
C PHE A 43 2.64 7.21 14.93
N GLU A 44 3.56 6.26 15.10
CA GLU A 44 4.97 6.55 15.25
C GLU A 44 5.53 7.12 13.95
N GLN A 45 6.45 8.09 14.06
CA GLN A 45 7.14 8.64 12.90
C GLN A 45 8.26 7.71 12.46
N VAL A 46 8.39 7.53 11.14
CA VAL A 46 9.42 6.71 10.52
C VAL A 46 10.23 7.58 9.58
N LYS A 47 11.55 7.61 9.78
CA LYS A 47 12.47 8.21 8.82
C LYS A 47 12.71 7.23 7.67
N HIS A 48 12.51 7.69 6.45
CA HIS A 48 12.83 6.92 5.25
C HIS A 48 14.35 6.85 5.05
N GLU A 49 14.85 5.69 4.62
CA GLU A 49 16.29 5.50 4.36
C GLU A 49 16.74 6.30 3.15
N SER A 50 15.90 6.34 2.11
CA SER A 50 16.03 7.22 0.97
C SER A 50 14.81 8.14 0.88
N PRO A 51 14.95 9.44 0.62
CA PRO A 51 13.80 10.33 0.44
C PRO A 51 12.82 9.85 -0.64
N MET A 52 11.53 10.00 -0.40
CA MET A 52 10.44 9.81 -1.35
C MET A 52 10.13 11.13 -2.06
N LEU A 53 10.74 11.31 -3.24
CA LEU A 53 10.56 12.50 -4.06
C LEU A 53 9.14 12.60 -4.64
N SER A 54 8.72 13.82 -4.97
CA SER A 54 7.55 14.07 -5.80
C SER A 54 7.92 14.06 -7.28
N LEU A 55 6.92 13.80 -8.13
CA LEU A 55 7.03 13.98 -9.57
C LEU A 55 6.49 15.36 -9.97
N ASP A 56 7.15 16.00 -10.92
CA ASP A 56 6.63 17.19 -11.58
C ASP A 56 5.44 16.81 -12.47
N ASN A 57 4.45 17.71 -12.55
CA ASN A 57 3.25 17.49 -13.36
C ASN A 57 3.37 18.14 -14.73
N VAL A 58 2.81 17.47 -15.73
CA VAL A 58 2.70 17.97 -17.10
C VAL A 58 1.26 17.84 -17.56
N PHE A 59 0.66 18.95 -18.00
CA PHE A 59 -0.77 19.02 -18.36
C PHE A 59 -1.02 19.20 -19.85
N ASP A 60 0.03 19.50 -20.63
CA ASP A 60 -0.05 19.72 -22.06
C ASP A 60 1.13 19.10 -22.82
N GLU A 61 0.89 18.81 -24.09
CA GLU A 61 1.84 18.12 -24.97
C GLU A 61 3.13 18.90 -25.19
N LYS A 62 3.07 20.24 -25.22
CA LYS A 62 4.26 21.07 -25.47
C LYS A 62 5.25 20.98 -24.31
N VAL A 63 4.74 21.01 -23.08
CA VAL A 63 5.57 20.81 -21.88
C VAL A 63 6.16 19.40 -21.85
N ASN A 64 5.43 18.38 -22.29
CA ASN A 64 5.95 17.01 -22.41
C ASN A 64 7.08 16.89 -23.45
N LEU A 65 6.90 17.49 -24.63
CA LEU A 65 7.94 17.54 -25.67
C LEU A 65 9.19 18.28 -25.17
N ALA A 66 9.01 19.37 -24.42
CA ALA A 66 10.12 20.08 -23.81
C ALA A 66 10.86 19.21 -22.76
N PHE A 67 10.14 18.39 -21.99
CA PHE A 67 10.75 17.41 -21.08
C PHE A 67 11.58 16.39 -21.85
N HIS A 68 11.03 15.83 -22.92
CA HIS A 68 11.74 14.88 -23.79
C HIS A 68 13.03 15.49 -24.37
N GLN A 69 12.96 16.71 -24.90
CA GLN A 69 14.14 17.43 -25.41
C GLN A 69 15.20 17.67 -24.34
N ARG A 70 14.80 18.02 -23.09
CA ARG A 70 15.75 18.18 -21.98
C ARG A 70 16.49 16.88 -21.67
N LEU A 71 15.83 15.73 -21.74
CA LEU A 71 16.47 14.43 -21.51
C LEU A 71 17.52 14.12 -22.58
N HIS A 72 17.16 14.26 -23.87
CA HIS A 72 18.11 14.06 -24.98
C HIS A 72 19.34 14.94 -24.87
N ASN A 73 19.15 16.23 -24.61
CA ASN A 73 20.24 17.18 -24.46
C ASN A 73 21.13 16.85 -23.24
N ARG A 74 20.53 16.39 -22.13
CA ARG A 74 21.25 16.06 -20.90
C ARG A 74 22.06 14.76 -21.02
N LEU A 75 21.52 13.77 -21.74
CA LEU A 75 22.16 12.48 -21.96
C LEU A 75 23.10 12.49 -23.17
N ASN A 76 23.03 13.52 -24.00
CA ASN A 76 23.80 13.66 -25.25
C ASN A 76 23.56 12.48 -26.20
N VAL A 77 22.28 12.10 -26.38
CA VAL A 77 21.86 11.00 -27.24
C VAL A 77 20.89 11.49 -28.31
N THR A 78 20.96 10.86 -29.47
CA THR A 78 20.07 11.11 -30.60
C THR A 78 19.12 9.96 -30.87
N GLU A 79 19.37 8.78 -30.30
CA GLU A 79 18.47 7.62 -30.42
C GLU A 79 17.21 7.80 -29.57
N GLU A 80 16.12 7.15 -29.97
CA GLU A 80 14.87 7.17 -29.21
C GLU A 80 15.05 6.62 -27.80
N LEU A 81 14.56 7.38 -26.82
CA LEU A 81 14.53 6.96 -25.42
C LEU A 81 13.34 6.03 -25.17
N ALA A 82 13.61 4.88 -24.54
CA ALA A 82 12.56 4.00 -24.05
C ALA A 82 11.98 4.55 -22.73
N PHE A 83 10.65 4.58 -22.62
CA PHE A 83 9.94 5.02 -21.42
C PHE A 83 9.09 3.88 -20.85
N CYS A 84 9.13 3.74 -19.52
CA CYS A 84 8.11 2.99 -18.79
C CYS A 84 6.95 3.95 -18.48
N CYS A 85 5.77 3.66 -19.00
CA CYS A 85 4.57 4.47 -18.78
C CYS A 85 3.62 3.73 -17.85
N GLU A 86 3.43 4.25 -16.64
CA GLU A 86 2.57 3.66 -15.62
C GLU A 86 1.34 4.56 -15.37
N PRO A 87 0.13 3.99 -15.22
CA PRO A 87 -1.03 4.77 -14.80
C PRO A 87 -0.78 5.42 -13.45
N LYS A 88 -1.01 6.73 -13.35
CA LYS A 88 -0.96 7.41 -12.07
C LYS A 88 -2.18 7.00 -11.23
N LEU A 89 -1.96 6.26 -10.17
CA LEU A 89 -2.99 5.93 -9.20
C LEU A 89 -3.26 7.15 -8.30
N ASP A 90 -4.48 7.23 -7.80
CA ASP A 90 -4.90 8.27 -6.85
C ASP A 90 -5.18 7.61 -5.51
N GLY A 91 -4.10 7.44 -4.74
CA GLY A 91 -4.10 6.78 -3.44
C GLY A 91 -3.07 7.41 -2.50
N VAL A 92 -2.59 6.60 -1.56
CA VAL A 92 -1.56 6.98 -0.60
C VAL A 92 -0.28 6.27 -0.98
N ALA A 93 0.78 7.06 -1.24
CA ALA A 93 2.11 6.51 -1.42
C ALA A 93 2.62 5.88 -0.13
N VAL A 94 3.05 4.62 -0.23
CA VAL A 94 3.57 3.83 0.88
C VAL A 94 4.95 3.24 0.54
N SER A 95 5.72 3.00 1.58
CA SER A 95 6.99 2.31 1.55
C SER A 95 6.87 1.03 2.39
N LEU A 96 7.28 -0.11 1.82
CA LEU A 96 7.24 -1.43 2.44
C LEU A 96 8.67 -1.94 2.57
N LEU A 97 9.19 -2.03 3.78
CA LEU A 97 10.49 -2.60 4.06
C LEU A 97 10.35 -4.10 4.35
N TYR A 98 11.03 -4.91 3.55
CA TYR A 98 11.21 -6.33 3.78
C TYR A 98 12.67 -6.61 4.16
N GLU A 99 12.86 -7.42 5.19
CA GLU A 99 14.16 -7.94 5.59
C GLU A 99 14.13 -9.47 5.47
N LYS A 100 15.10 -10.03 4.73
CA LYS A 100 15.16 -11.48 4.42
C LYS A 100 13.82 -12.01 3.86
N GLY A 101 13.12 -11.17 3.11
CA GLY A 101 11.83 -11.44 2.52
C GLY A 101 10.62 -11.28 3.43
N GLU A 102 10.77 -10.99 4.73
CA GLU A 102 9.66 -10.77 5.66
C GLU A 102 9.33 -9.28 5.78
N LEU A 103 8.04 -8.92 5.73
CA LEU A 103 7.58 -7.54 5.89
C LEU A 103 7.84 -7.09 7.33
N VAL A 104 8.81 -6.20 7.54
CA VAL A 104 9.16 -5.71 8.88
C VAL A 104 8.56 -4.35 9.20
N ARG A 105 8.35 -3.50 8.19
CA ARG A 105 7.84 -2.14 8.38
C ARG A 105 7.09 -1.64 7.15
N ALA A 106 6.01 -0.92 7.36
CA ALA A 106 5.37 -0.10 6.35
C ALA A 106 5.21 1.34 6.83
N ALA A 107 5.41 2.31 5.94
CA ALA A 107 5.29 3.73 6.25
C ALA A 107 4.56 4.51 5.15
N THR A 108 3.84 5.56 5.53
CA THR A 108 3.32 6.56 4.58
C THR A 108 4.46 7.42 4.04
N ARG A 109 4.24 8.13 2.92
CA ARG A 109 5.22 9.10 2.41
C ARG A 109 5.50 10.25 3.39
N GLY A 110 4.46 10.79 4.04
CA GLY A 110 4.55 12.01 4.84
C GLY A 110 5.12 13.18 4.04
N ASP A 111 6.19 13.82 4.55
CA ASP A 111 6.88 14.92 3.87
C ASP A 111 7.92 14.45 2.82
N GLY A 112 8.06 13.14 2.65
CA GLY A 112 9.04 12.49 1.79
C GLY A 112 10.31 12.05 2.52
N SER A 113 10.63 12.62 3.68
CA SER A 113 11.74 12.18 4.54
C SER A 113 11.26 11.45 5.79
N ILE A 114 10.12 11.87 6.33
CA ILE A 114 9.47 11.30 7.51
C ILE A 114 8.02 10.96 7.18
N GLY A 115 7.64 9.72 7.44
CA GLY A 115 6.29 9.18 7.32
C GLY A 115 5.70 8.72 8.64
N GLU A 116 4.51 8.14 8.58
CA GLU A 116 3.81 7.48 9.70
C GLU A 116 3.94 5.95 9.57
N ASN A 117 4.23 5.24 10.66
CA ASN A 117 4.31 3.77 10.71
C ASN A 117 2.90 3.16 10.57
N ILE A 118 2.60 2.57 9.42
CA ILE A 118 1.30 1.95 9.12
C ILE A 118 1.41 0.42 8.97
N THR A 119 2.42 -0.20 9.60
CA THR A 119 2.72 -1.63 9.44
C THR A 119 1.53 -2.52 9.77
N ALA A 120 0.86 -2.28 10.90
CA ALA A 120 -0.32 -3.06 11.31
C ALA A 120 -1.44 -2.98 10.27
N ASN A 121 -1.70 -1.79 9.73
CA ASN A 121 -2.77 -1.58 8.75
C ASN A 121 -2.43 -2.24 7.41
N VAL A 122 -1.19 -2.12 6.96
CA VAL A 122 -0.72 -2.73 5.72
C VAL A 122 -0.78 -4.25 5.76
N ARG A 123 -0.52 -4.89 6.91
CA ARG A 123 -0.64 -6.35 7.08
C ARG A 123 -2.04 -6.88 6.79
N THR A 124 -3.08 -6.05 6.98
CA THR A 124 -4.47 -6.41 6.67
C THR A 124 -4.77 -6.41 5.17
N ILE A 125 -3.95 -5.75 4.34
CA ILE A 125 -4.13 -5.66 2.89
C ILE A 125 -3.73 -6.98 2.24
N ARG A 126 -4.74 -7.73 1.78
CA ARG A 126 -4.57 -9.11 1.25
C ARG A 126 -3.59 -9.23 0.09
N THR A 127 -3.57 -8.23 -0.80
CA THR A 127 -2.70 -8.20 -1.97
C THR A 127 -1.23 -7.95 -1.63
N ILE A 128 -0.95 -7.45 -0.43
CA ILE A 128 0.42 -7.26 0.05
C ILE A 128 0.86 -8.55 0.74
N PRO A 129 1.94 -9.21 0.27
CA PRO A 129 2.44 -10.42 0.90
C PRO A 129 3.13 -10.08 2.23
N LEU A 130 2.96 -10.92 3.26
CA LEU A 130 3.74 -10.80 4.49
C LEU A 130 5.17 -11.32 4.31
N ARG A 131 5.36 -12.22 3.33
CA ARG A 131 6.65 -12.78 2.94
C ARG A 131 6.77 -12.80 1.41
N LEU A 132 7.86 -12.26 0.88
CA LEU A 132 8.19 -12.31 -0.55
C LEU A 132 8.39 -13.77 -0.99
N ARG A 133 8.03 -14.04 -2.25
CA ARG A 133 8.18 -15.36 -2.89
C ARG A 133 9.12 -15.24 -4.06
N GLY A 134 10.01 -16.21 -4.22
CA GLY A 134 10.99 -16.26 -5.29
C GLY A 134 12.38 -16.61 -4.77
N ASP A 135 13.28 -16.83 -5.70
CA ASP A 135 14.70 -17.02 -5.43
C ASP A 135 15.41 -15.65 -5.36
N ASP A 136 16.61 -15.61 -4.77
CA ASP A 136 17.48 -14.42 -4.71
C ASP A 136 16.86 -13.17 -4.06
N ILE A 137 16.07 -13.33 -2.99
CA ILE A 137 15.51 -12.21 -2.24
C ILE A 137 16.64 -11.44 -1.53
N PRO A 138 16.76 -10.11 -1.73
CA PRO A 138 17.77 -9.30 -1.05
C PRO A 138 17.65 -9.38 0.47
N GLN A 139 18.78 -9.19 1.19
CA GLN A 139 18.77 -9.11 2.66
C GLN A 139 17.83 -8.01 3.16
N GLN A 140 17.74 -6.90 2.43
CA GLN A 140 16.86 -5.79 2.72
C GLN A 140 16.37 -5.20 1.39
N ILE A 141 15.06 -4.97 1.27
CA ILE A 141 14.45 -4.34 0.11
C ILE A 141 13.31 -3.42 0.53
N GLU A 142 13.31 -2.20 0.01
CA GLU A 142 12.22 -1.24 0.16
C GLU A 142 11.37 -1.22 -1.13
N ILE A 143 10.14 -1.71 -1.06
CA ILE A 143 9.18 -1.69 -2.16
C ILE A 143 8.26 -0.48 -1.97
N ARG A 144 8.21 0.40 -2.97
CA ARG A 144 7.35 1.58 -2.97
C ARG A 144 6.18 1.37 -3.91
N GLY A 145 5.02 1.87 -3.50
CA GLY A 145 3.81 1.77 -4.30
C GLY A 145 2.71 2.65 -3.76
N GLU A 146 1.52 2.46 -4.30
CA GLU A 146 0.35 3.26 -3.95
C GLU A 146 -0.77 2.36 -3.46
N VAL A 147 -1.22 2.59 -2.24
CA VAL A 147 -2.43 1.95 -1.71
C VAL A 147 -3.60 2.82 -2.14
N PHE A 148 -4.62 2.21 -2.72
CA PHE A 148 -5.83 2.92 -3.14
C PHE A 148 -7.07 2.09 -2.80
N MET A 149 -8.22 2.76 -2.72
CA MET A 149 -9.50 2.13 -2.49
C MET A 149 -10.30 2.09 -3.80
N PRO A 150 -10.69 0.90 -4.28
CA PRO A 150 -11.60 0.80 -5.42
C PRO A 150 -12.92 1.53 -5.14
N LEU A 151 -13.56 2.05 -6.19
CA LEU A 151 -14.82 2.81 -6.07
C LEU A 151 -15.92 2.06 -5.31
N ILE A 152 -16.04 0.75 -5.55
CA ILE A 152 -17.01 -0.11 -4.88
C ILE A 152 -16.70 -0.19 -3.38
N GLY A 153 -15.43 -0.38 -3.01
CA GLY A 153 -15.01 -0.41 -1.60
C GLY A 153 -15.25 0.93 -0.89
N PHE A 154 -15.06 2.05 -1.60
CA PHE A 154 -15.35 3.37 -1.06
C PHE A 154 -16.84 3.62 -0.84
N ALA A 155 -17.70 3.14 -1.75
CA ALA A 155 -19.15 3.20 -1.56
C ALA A 155 -19.59 2.40 -0.32
N GLN A 156 -19.08 1.18 -0.17
CA GLN A 156 -19.35 0.32 1.00
C GLN A 156 -18.83 0.95 2.31
N PHE A 157 -17.64 1.54 2.29
CA PHE A 157 -17.07 2.26 3.43
C PHE A 157 -17.99 3.39 3.89
N ASN A 158 -18.47 4.21 2.95
CA ASN A 158 -19.37 5.32 3.28
C ASN A 158 -20.75 4.84 3.77
N GLU A 159 -21.26 3.74 3.21
CA GLU A 159 -22.50 3.14 3.67
C GLU A 159 -22.37 2.66 5.13
N ALA A 160 -21.29 1.93 5.45
CA ALA A 160 -21.01 1.49 6.81
C ALA A 160 -20.85 2.67 7.79
N ALA A 161 -20.13 3.73 7.39
CA ALA A 161 -19.98 4.93 8.20
C ALA A 161 -21.32 5.63 8.49
N ARG A 162 -22.21 5.72 7.49
CA ARG A 162 -23.56 6.27 7.68
C ARG A 162 -24.38 5.47 8.69
N HIS A 163 -24.32 4.14 8.62
CA HIS A 163 -25.03 3.28 9.58
C HIS A 163 -24.54 3.47 11.02
N LYS A 164 -23.25 3.80 11.20
CA LYS A 164 -22.64 4.06 12.51
C LYS A 164 -22.71 5.52 12.98
N ALA A 165 -23.34 6.41 12.18
CA ALA A 165 -23.31 7.86 12.38
C ALA A 165 -21.87 8.42 12.50
N GLU A 166 -20.91 7.76 11.86
CA GLU A 166 -19.51 8.16 11.77
C GLU A 166 -19.28 9.15 10.62
N LYS A 167 -18.08 9.72 10.55
CA LYS A 167 -17.70 10.61 9.46
C LYS A 167 -17.72 9.83 8.13
N PHE A 168 -18.53 10.31 7.17
CA PHE A 168 -18.54 9.80 5.81
C PHE A 168 -18.01 10.86 4.83
N PHE A 169 -17.63 10.41 3.63
CA PHE A 169 -17.08 11.27 2.58
C PHE A 169 -18.07 11.34 1.41
N PRO A 170 -18.47 12.54 0.95
CA PRO A 170 -19.49 12.67 -0.10
C PRO A 170 -18.98 12.16 -1.46
N ILE A 171 -19.77 11.30 -2.11
CA ILE A 171 -19.42 10.69 -3.41
C ILE A 171 -19.48 11.70 -4.58
N HIS A 172 -20.26 12.78 -4.46
CA HIS A 172 -20.52 13.73 -5.56
C HIS A 172 -19.46 14.81 -5.78
N VAL A 173 -18.33 14.76 -5.07
CA VAL A 173 -17.16 15.60 -5.33
C VAL A 173 -15.94 14.67 -5.18
N MET A 174 -15.74 13.76 -6.14
CA MET A 174 -14.65 12.77 -6.11
C MET A 174 -13.28 13.40 -6.43
N GLN A 175 -12.89 14.42 -5.68
CA GLN A 175 -11.54 14.94 -5.79
C GLN A 175 -10.58 13.87 -5.22
N PRO A 176 -9.41 13.63 -5.83
CA PRO A 176 -8.44 12.64 -5.34
C PRO A 176 -8.12 12.76 -3.84
N GLN A 177 -8.14 13.99 -3.33
CA GLN A 177 -7.94 14.31 -1.91
C GLN A 177 -8.98 13.70 -0.96
N ASP A 178 -10.23 13.48 -1.38
CA ASP A 178 -11.27 12.88 -0.54
C ASP A 178 -11.08 11.35 -0.45
N ARG A 179 -10.59 10.73 -1.52
CA ARG A 179 -10.18 9.31 -1.53
C ARG A 179 -8.94 9.08 -0.68
N TYR A 180 -7.98 10.00 -0.75
CA TYR A 180 -6.81 10.01 0.12
C TYR A 180 -7.22 10.11 1.60
N ALA A 181 -8.04 11.09 1.95
CA ALA A 181 -8.47 11.32 3.32
C ALA A 181 -9.29 10.16 3.89
N SER A 182 -10.17 9.57 3.08
CA SER A 182 -10.95 8.38 3.47
C SER A 182 -10.10 7.14 3.61
N LEU A 183 -9.10 6.93 2.74
CA LEU A 183 -8.17 5.82 2.87
C LEU A 183 -7.30 5.97 4.12
N ILE A 184 -6.74 7.16 4.37
CA ILE A 184 -6.02 7.43 5.62
C ILE A 184 -6.94 7.21 6.82
N HIS A 185 -8.18 7.73 6.79
CA HIS A 185 -9.15 7.52 7.86
C HIS A 185 -9.46 6.04 8.08
N ALA A 186 -9.66 5.27 7.00
CA ALA A 186 -9.86 3.83 7.05
C ALA A 186 -8.63 3.10 7.61
N LEU A 187 -7.40 3.52 7.24
CA LEU A 187 -6.17 3.03 7.85
C LEU A 187 -6.10 3.41 9.34
N ARG A 188 -6.68 4.53 9.79
CA ARG A 188 -6.75 4.84 11.23
C ARG A 188 -7.78 3.99 11.97
N LEU A 189 -8.90 3.66 11.32
CA LEU A 189 -10.04 2.97 11.93
C LEU A 189 -9.94 1.44 11.88
N ASN A 190 -9.35 0.88 10.82
CA ASN A 190 -9.22 -0.57 10.62
C ASN A 190 -8.05 -1.10 11.43
N GLY A 191 -8.30 -1.17 12.73
CA GLY A 191 -7.65 -2.06 13.67
C GLY A 191 -8.47 -3.30 14.00
N HIS A 192 -9.36 -3.70 13.08
CA HIS A 192 -10.26 -4.84 13.19
C HIS A 192 -10.21 -5.68 11.91
#